data_AF-A0A2C6A5N4-F1
#
_entry.id   AF-A0A2C6A5N4-F1
#
_cell.length_a   1.000
_cell.length_b   1.000
_cell.length_c   1.000
_cell.angle_alpha   90.00
_cell.angle_beta   90.00
_cell.angle_gamma   90.00
#
_symmetry.space_group_name_H-M   'P 1'
#
loop_
_entity.id
_entity.type
_entity.pdbx_description
1 polymer ?
#
loop_
_entity_poly.entity_id
_entity_poly.type
_entity_poly.pdbx_seq_one_letter_code
_entity_poly.pdbx_strand_id
1 'polypeptide(L)'
;MDSEEEYMSNMSSDDEIMQEYSGDEMSAAEDFDDEDFEEPDPDFGLSPKDLDRTKRPAHMIPFKVYQPTDVQLQQDDMINEVNMILDMRKEDAAILLRYFRWNKERLLEDYMDRPDQVLEAAGLSNNSSALPKLEAVSGFVCDICCEDTPGLQSFAMKCGHRYCVECYRHYLTQKIRGEGEAARIQCPADGCGRILDSRSLDLLVTAELTDRYHELLNRTYVEDKDMFKWCPAPDCPNVIECGVKKKDLDKIVPTVECRCGFRFCFGCPNPDHQPAPCDLVKRWLKKCADDSETANWISANTKECPKCSSTIEKNGGCNHMTCRKCKYEFCWMCMGLWSEHGTSWYNCNRYEEKSGAEARDAQAKSRTSLERYLHYYNRYANHEQSAKLDKDIAHKTEKKMVQLQTTSGMSWIEVQYLNSASQALQTCRQTLKWTYAFAFYLAKNNLTEIFEDNQKDLEMAVENLSEMFEKSIQELADPKLKVDIMDKTSYCNKRRVILLEDTADNLAKGNSSPPALLTRAP
;
A
#
# COMPACT_ATOMS: atom_id res chain seq x y z
N MET A 1 16.57 88.21 30.86
CA MET A 1 17.07 87.13 29.99
C MET A 1 15.94 86.11 29.91
N ASP A 2 14.73 86.55 29.53
CA ASP A 2 14.27 86.94 28.16
C ASP A 2 13.84 85.64 27.45
N SER A 3 12.66 85.44 26.86
CA SER A 3 11.37 86.14 26.67
C SER A 3 10.39 85.01 26.20
N GLU A 4 9.09 85.02 26.49
CA GLU A 4 7.96 85.40 25.59
C GLU A 4 8.13 84.87 24.14
N GLU A 5 7.20 84.21 23.44
CA GLU A 5 5.76 84.44 23.12
C GLU A 5 5.20 83.07 22.59
N GLU A 6 4.01 82.54 22.89
CA GLU A 6 2.61 82.96 22.64
C GLU A 6 2.26 83.24 21.17
N TYR A 7 1.36 82.44 20.54
CA TYR A 7 0.02 82.85 20.06
C TYR A 7 -0.60 81.98 18.94
N MET A 8 -1.80 81.49 19.28
CA MET A 8 -3.10 81.51 18.57
C MET A 8 -3.39 80.80 17.23
N SER A 9 -4.37 79.89 17.38
CA SER A 9 -5.62 79.68 16.62
C SER A 9 -6.04 80.68 15.54
N ASN A 10 -6.68 80.16 14.48
CA ASN A 10 -7.96 80.74 14.02
C ASN A 10 -8.89 79.72 13.34
N MET A 11 -10.16 79.76 13.74
CA MET A 11 -11.32 79.19 13.04
C MET A 11 -11.67 80.05 11.81
N SER A 12 -12.34 79.45 10.82
CA SER A 12 -13.44 80.12 10.12
C SER A 12 -14.48 79.11 9.67
N SER A 13 -15.73 79.48 9.97
CA SER A 13 -17.02 78.90 9.63
C SER A 13 -17.52 79.45 8.28
N ASP A 14 -18.71 78.98 7.89
CA ASP A 14 -19.75 79.53 6.99
C ASP A 14 -19.87 78.77 5.65
N ASP A 15 -20.94 77.99 5.43
CA ASP A 15 -22.37 78.34 5.13
C ASP A 15 -22.59 78.10 3.62
N GLU A 16 -23.72 77.75 3.00
CA GLU A 16 -25.14 77.51 3.30
C GLU A 16 -25.67 76.78 2.02
N ILE A 17 -26.41 75.66 2.10
CA ILE A 17 -27.88 75.47 1.93
C ILE A 17 -28.51 75.96 0.58
N MET A 18 -29.42 75.11 0.06
CA MET A 18 -30.51 75.31 -0.94
C MET A 18 -30.15 74.89 -2.38
N GLN A 19 -30.94 74.15 -3.16
CA GLN A 19 -32.40 73.90 -3.16
C GLN A 19 -32.76 72.72 -4.08
N GLU A 20 -33.82 71.98 -3.72
CA GLU A 20 -34.55 71.00 -4.54
C GLU A 20 -35.23 71.67 -5.76
N TYR A 21 -35.61 70.90 -6.80
CA TYR A 21 -36.99 70.79 -7.32
C TYR A 21 -37.10 69.79 -8.51
N SER A 22 -37.98 68.80 -8.31
CA SER A 22 -38.89 68.05 -9.22
C SER A 22 -38.75 68.06 -10.77
N GLY A 23 -39.05 66.91 -11.39
CA GLY A 23 -39.85 66.85 -12.64
C GLY A 23 -39.52 65.73 -13.64
N ASP A 24 -40.35 64.68 -13.64
CA ASP A 24 -40.93 63.88 -14.74
C ASP A 24 -40.17 63.43 -16.02
N GLU A 25 -40.38 62.13 -16.30
CA GLU A 25 -40.71 61.43 -17.56
C GLU A 25 -39.86 61.54 -18.85
N MET A 26 -39.30 60.37 -19.24
CA MET A 26 -39.35 59.68 -20.56
C MET A 26 -39.09 60.45 -21.88
N SER A 27 -37.97 60.15 -22.56
CA SER A 27 -37.84 59.96 -24.03
C SER A 27 -36.45 59.35 -24.34
N ALA A 28 -36.32 58.15 -24.93
CA ALA A 28 -36.44 57.74 -26.34
C ALA A 28 -35.21 58.09 -27.23
N ALA A 29 -34.64 57.05 -27.88
CA ALA A 29 -33.84 56.97 -29.13
C ALA A 29 -32.59 56.07 -28.93
N GLU A 30 -32.59 54.80 -29.41
CA GLU A 30 -32.15 54.33 -30.75
C GLU A 30 -30.60 54.43 -30.89
N ASP A 31 -29.81 53.36 -31.05
CA ASP A 31 -29.76 52.42 -32.19
C ASP A 31 -28.95 51.16 -31.80
N PHE A 32 -29.45 49.96 -32.13
CA PHE A 32 -28.60 48.81 -32.49
C PHE A 32 -29.38 47.91 -33.45
N ASP A 33 -28.97 47.95 -34.73
CA ASP A 33 -29.48 47.13 -35.83
C ASP A 33 -29.06 45.66 -35.69
N ASP A 34 -29.97 44.80 -36.17
CA ASP A 34 -29.94 43.35 -36.34
C ASP A 34 -28.76 42.84 -37.20
N GLU A 35 -28.27 41.62 -36.92
CA GLU A 35 -28.27 40.50 -37.89
C GLU A 35 -27.77 39.16 -37.28
N ASP A 36 -28.53 38.11 -37.62
CA ASP A 36 -28.29 36.65 -37.57
C ASP A 36 -28.33 35.87 -36.24
N PHE A 37 -29.54 35.36 -36.00
CA PHE A 37 -29.87 34.22 -35.14
C PHE A 37 -29.73 32.91 -35.94
N GLU A 38 -28.60 32.22 -35.82
CA GLU A 38 -28.47 30.82 -36.25
C GLU A 38 -28.82 29.88 -35.07
N GLU A 39 -29.94 29.16 -35.19
CA GLU A 39 -30.27 28.03 -34.32
C GLU A 39 -29.22 26.90 -34.48
N PRO A 40 -28.64 26.35 -33.40
CA PRO A 40 -27.76 25.20 -33.54
C PRO A 40 -28.58 23.92 -33.81
N ASP A 41 -28.31 23.31 -34.96
CA ASP A 41 -28.83 22.03 -35.44
C ASP A 41 -28.67 20.89 -34.39
N PRO A 42 -29.68 20.00 -34.23
CA PRO A 42 -29.62 18.87 -33.31
C PRO A 42 -29.04 17.64 -34.02
N ASP A 43 -27.77 17.67 -34.42
CA ASP A 43 -27.05 16.44 -34.80
C ASP A 43 -25.53 16.59 -34.68
N PHE A 44 -25.01 16.39 -33.47
CA PHE A 44 -23.63 15.97 -33.28
C PHE A 44 -23.62 14.64 -32.52
N GLY A 45 -23.60 13.56 -33.30
CA GLY A 45 -23.39 12.21 -32.80
C GLY A 45 -22.15 12.14 -31.90
N LEU A 46 -22.38 11.98 -30.60
CA LEU A 46 -21.36 11.59 -29.65
C LEU A 46 -20.77 10.25 -30.11
N SER A 47 -19.52 10.29 -30.56
CA SER A 47 -18.72 9.11 -30.81
C SER A 47 -18.67 8.28 -29.51
N PRO A 48 -18.96 6.96 -29.54
CA PRO A 48 -18.87 6.07 -28.37
C PRO A 48 -17.46 5.96 -27.76
N LYS A 49 -16.46 6.64 -28.31
CA LYS A 49 -15.07 6.65 -27.82
C LYS A 49 -14.77 7.71 -26.76
N ASP A 50 -15.67 8.67 -26.52
CA ASP A 50 -15.44 9.75 -25.55
C ASP A 50 -16.10 9.51 -24.18
N LEU A 51 -16.75 8.36 -23.99
CA LEU A 51 -17.35 7.95 -22.71
C LEU A 51 -16.48 6.96 -21.90
N ASP A 52 -15.27 6.63 -22.35
CA ASP A 52 -14.42 5.60 -21.71
C ASP A 52 -13.01 6.05 -21.34
N ARG A 53 -12.86 7.30 -20.88
CA ARG A 53 -11.64 7.77 -20.21
C ARG A 53 -11.97 8.50 -18.91
N THR A 54 -12.58 7.78 -17.95
CA THR A 54 -12.33 8.13 -16.55
C THR A 54 -10.82 7.99 -16.32
N LYS A 55 -10.08 9.10 -16.31
CA LYS A 55 -8.66 9.11 -15.94
C LYS A 55 -8.56 8.38 -14.60
N ARG A 56 -7.82 7.26 -14.58
CA ARG A 56 -7.60 6.52 -13.34
C ARG A 56 -6.96 7.47 -12.32
N PRO A 57 -7.47 7.55 -11.08
CA PRO A 57 -6.91 8.38 -10.03
C PRO A 57 -5.40 8.18 -9.91
N ALA A 58 -4.63 9.27 -9.80
CA ALA A 58 -3.16 9.24 -9.79
C ALA A 58 -2.57 8.41 -8.65
N HIS A 59 -3.32 8.21 -7.56
CA HIS A 59 -2.94 7.40 -6.42
C HIS A 59 -3.14 5.88 -6.64
N MET A 60 -3.81 5.47 -7.72
CA MET A 60 -4.06 4.06 -8.07
C MET A 60 -3.19 3.62 -9.24
N ILE A 61 -2.63 2.42 -9.10
CA ILE A 61 -1.71 1.84 -10.08
C ILE A 61 -2.34 0.60 -10.69
N PRO A 62 -2.17 0.36 -12.01
CA PRO A 62 -2.56 -0.92 -12.60
C PRO A 62 -1.71 -2.06 -12.01
N PHE A 63 -2.38 -3.03 -11.40
CA PHE A 63 -1.79 -4.30 -10.99
C PHE A 63 -2.72 -5.45 -11.38
N LYS A 64 -2.16 -6.65 -11.47
CA LYS A 64 -2.93 -7.89 -11.68
C LYS A 64 -2.60 -8.87 -10.57
N VAL A 65 -3.59 -9.65 -10.16
CA VAL A 65 -3.42 -10.70 -9.15
C VAL A 65 -3.61 -12.06 -9.84
N TYR A 66 -2.59 -12.90 -9.72
CA TYR A 66 -2.52 -14.25 -10.25
C TYR A 66 -2.58 -15.28 -9.12
N GLN A 67 -3.26 -16.38 -9.37
CA GLN A 67 -3.21 -17.57 -8.52
C GLN A 67 -2.05 -18.48 -8.98
N PRO A 68 -1.59 -19.43 -8.15
CA PRO A 68 -0.53 -20.38 -8.55
C PRO A 68 -0.81 -21.11 -9.86
N THR A 69 -2.08 -21.42 -10.13
CA THR A 69 -2.52 -22.04 -11.39
C THR A 69 -2.29 -21.13 -12.60
N ASP A 70 -2.56 -19.84 -12.47
CA ASP A 70 -2.33 -18.86 -13.53
C ASP A 70 -0.84 -18.70 -13.81
N VAL A 71 -0.02 -18.73 -12.75
CA VAL A 71 1.44 -18.67 -12.83
C VAL A 71 2.01 -19.92 -13.53
N GLN A 72 1.45 -21.10 -13.23
CA GLN A 72 1.82 -22.33 -13.92
C GLN A 72 1.45 -22.28 -15.40
N LEU A 73 0.24 -21.82 -15.74
CA LEU A 73 -0.20 -21.67 -17.14
C LEU A 73 0.71 -20.73 -17.92
N GLN A 74 1.11 -19.59 -17.35
CA GLN A 74 2.06 -18.68 -18.01
C GLN A 74 3.41 -19.33 -18.27
N GLN A 75 3.92 -20.11 -17.31
CA GLN A 75 5.17 -20.85 -17.50
C GLN A 75 5.02 -21.89 -18.63
N ASP A 76 3.93 -22.66 -18.62
CA ASP A 76 3.66 -23.68 -19.62
C ASP A 76 3.50 -23.06 -21.02
N ASP A 77 2.82 -21.92 -21.15
CA ASP A 77 2.68 -21.18 -22.39
C ASP A 77 4.04 -20.71 -22.92
N MET A 78 4.88 -20.10 -22.07
CA MET A 78 6.24 -19.70 -22.46
C MET A 78 7.09 -20.89 -22.88
N ILE A 79 6.99 -22.01 -22.16
CA ILE A 79 7.67 -23.27 -22.49
C ILE A 79 7.19 -23.79 -23.85
N ASN A 80 5.88 -23.79 -24.10
CA ASN A 80 5.29 -24.24 -25.35
C ASN A 80 5.71 -23.34 -26.53
N GLU A 81 5.77 -22.03 -26.34
CA GLU A 81 6.25 -21.11 -27.37
C GLU A 81 7.72 -21.38 -27.75
N VAL A 82 8.61 -21.52 -26.76
CA VAL A 82 10.03 -21.83 -27.01
C VAL A 82 10.19 -23.22 -27.62
N ASN A 83 9.41 -24.19 -27.15
CA ASN A 83 9.34 -25.55 -27.70
C ASN A 83 9.00 -25.53 -29.20
N MET A 84 7.99 -24.75 -29.60
CA MET A 84 7.57 -24.63 -30.99
C MET A 84 8.59 -23.89 -31.87
N ILE A 85 9.28 -22.88 -31.32
CA ILE A 85 10.27 -22.10 -32.09
C ILE A 85 11.56 -22.88 -32.30
N LEU A 86 12.06 -23.57 -31.27
CA LEU A 86 13.36 -24.23 -31.29
C LEU A 86 13.29 -25.74 -31.58
N ASP A 87 12.09 -26.30 -31.75
CA ASP A 87 11.83 -27.72 -32.02
C ASP A 87 12.57 -28.67 -31.07
N MET A 88 12.42 -28.42 -29.77
CA MET A 88 13.04 -29.20 -28.69
C MET A 88 11.99 -29.78 -27.74
N ARG A 89 12.37 -30.62 -26.78
CA ARG A 89 11.43 -31.12 -25.77
C ARG A 89 11.01 -30.03 -24.79
N LYS A 90 9.81 -30.14 -24.22
CA LYS A 90 9.27 -29.16 -23.25
C LYS A 90 10.16 -29.04 -22.02
N GLU A 91 10.71 -30.17 -21.57
CA GLU A 91 11.57 -30.19 -20.39
C GLU A 91 12.90 -29.47 -20.64
N ASP A 92 13.47 -29.62 -21.83
CA ASP A 92 14.71 -28.96 -22.24
C ASP A 92 14.46 -27.44 -22.41
N ALA A 93 13.33 -27.05 -23.01
CA ALA A 93 12.89 -25.64 -23.09
C ALA A 93 12.67 -25.00 -21.71
N ALA A 94 12.07 -25.73 -20.76
CA ALA A 94 11.88 -25.25 -19.39
C ALA A 94 13.21 -25.05 -18.64
N ILE A 95 14.21 -25.90 -18.87
CA ILE A 95 15.56 -25.73 -18.29
C ILE A 95 16.24 -24.49 -18.88
N LEU A 96 16.15 -24.29 -20.20
CA LEU A 96 16.70 -23.10 -20.87
C LEU A 96 16.05 -21.82 -20.37
N LEU A 97 14.71 -21.77 -20.29
CA LEU A 97 14.00 -20.61 -19.78
C LEU A 97 14.44 -20.27 -18.34
N ARG A 98 14.59 -21.26 -17.47
CA ARG A 98 15.11 -21.06 -16.10
C ARG A 98 16.56 -20.56 -16.09
N TYR A 99 17.42 -21.05 -16.98
CA TYR A 99 18.81 -20.57 -17.09
C TYR A 99 18.87 -19.08 -17.47
N PHE A 100 18.01 -18.63 -18.39
CA PHE A 100 17.90 -17.24 -18.81
C PHE A 100 16.95 -16.38 -17.95
N ARG A 101 16.54 -16.85 -16.76
CA ARG A 101 15.61 -16.16 -15.87
C ARG A 101 14.32 -15.71 -16.58
N TRP A 102 13.79 -16.59 -17.41
CA TRP A 102 12.57 -16.40 -18.19
C TRP A 102 12.61 -15.21 -19.18
N ASN A 103 13.80 -14.73 -19.56
CA ASN A 103 13.97 -13.79 -20.65
C ASN A 103 13.99 -14.54 -22.00
N LYS A 104 12.81 -14.65 -22.63
CA LYS A 104 12.62 -15.33 -23.90
C LYS A 104 13.43 -14.72 -25.04
N GLU A 105 13.45 -13.39 -25.16
CA GLU A 105 14.14 -12.69 -26.25
C GLU A 105 15.64 -13.00 -26.23
N ARG A 106 16.27 -12.82 -25.06
CA ARG A 106 17.68 -13.12 -24.88
C ARG A 106 18.01 -14.60 -25.11
N LEU A 107 17.15 -15.50 -24.66
CA LEU A 107 17.30 -16.94 -24.92
C LEU A 107 17.34 -17.22 -26.43
N LEU A 108 16.39 -16.67 -27.18
CA LEU A 108 16.31 -16.90 -28.62
C LEU A 108 17.51 -16.29 -29.35
N GLU A 109 17.92 -15.06 -28.99
CA GLU A 109 19.12 -14.42 -29.57
C GLU A 109 20.39 -15.26 -29.34
N ASP A 110 20.70 -15.58 -28.08
CA ASP A 110 21.92 -16.32 -27.72
C ASP A 110 21.91 -17.74 -28.30
N TYR A 111 20.76 -18.41 -28.36
CA TYR A 111 20.62 -19.76 -28.91
C TYR A 111 20.78 -19.78 -30.44
N MET A 112 20.24 -18.80 -31.15
CA MET A 112 20.37 -18.71 -32.61
C MET A 112 21.81 -18.45 -33.04
N ASP A 113 22.58 -17.73 -32.23
CA ASP A 113 24.00 -17.50 -32.47
C ASP A 113 24.87 -18.72 -32.14
N ARG A 114 24.65 -19.35 -30.97
CA ARG A 114 25.54 -20.39 -30.41
C ARG A 114 24.77 -21.50 -29.67
N PRO A 115 24.04 -22.38 -30.40
CA PRO A 115 23.15 -23.36 -29.79
C PRO A 115 23.87 -24.36 -28.88
N ASP A 116 24.98 -24.95 -29.34
CA ASP A 116 25.71 -25.96 -28.57
C ASP A 116 26.32 -25.40 -27.27
N GLN A 117 26.82 -24.15 -27.30
CA GLN A 117 27.39 -23.51 -26.10
C GLN A 117 26.30 -23.20 -25.08
N VAL A 118 25.12 -22.75 -25.54
CA VAL A 118 23.99 -22.45 -24.67
C VAL A 118 23.43 -23.72 -24.03
N LEU A 119 23.28 -24.80 -24.81
CA LEU A 119 22.83 -26.09 -24.29
C LEU A 119 23.80 -26.63 -23.23
N GLU A 120 25.10 -26.61 -23.51
CA GLU A 120 26.11 -27.05 -22.54
C GLU A 120 26.13 -26.19 -21.27
N ALA A 121 26.09 -24.86 -21.41
CA ALA A 121 26.07 -23.95 -20.28
C ALA A 121 24.82 -24.11 -19.40
N ALA A 122 23.68 -24.46 -20.01
CA ALA A 122 22.44 -24.78 -19.30
C ALA A 122 22.41 -26.20 -18.70
N GLY A 123 23.45 -27.01 -18.92
CA GLY A 123 23.53 -28.39 -18.43
C GLY A 123 22.68 -29.38 -19.23
N LEU A 124 22.40 -29.07 -20.49
CA LEU A 124 21.66 -29.92 -21.42
C LEU A 124 22.64 -30.58 -22.42
N SER A 125 22.36 -31.83 -22.78
CA SER A 125 23.10 -32.54 -23.84
C SER A 125 22.27 -32.60 -25.11
N ASN A 126 22.89 -32.35 -26.26
CA ASN A 126 22.36 -32.80 -27.54
C ASN A 126 22.40 -34.35 -27.56
N ASN A 127 21.31 -35.00 -27.99
CA ASN A 127 21.18 -36.46 -28.20
C ASN A 127 20.84 -37.37 -27.01
N SER A 128 19.60 -37.29 -26.51
CA SER A 128 18.87 -38.53 -26.22
C SER A 128 17.36 -38.35 -26.25
N SER A 129 16.74 -38.89 -27.29
CA SER A 129 15.29 -39.00 -27.47
C SER A 129 14.65 -40.10 -26.62
N ALA A 130 15.47 -40.88 -25.89
CA ALA A 130 14.98 -41.92 -25.00
C ALA A 130 14.26 -41.30 -23.80
N LEU A 131 13.07 -41.82 -23.52
CA LEU A 131 12.31 -41.44 -22.33
C LEU A 131 12.97 -42.00 -21.07
N PRO A 132 12.93 -41.26 -19.94
CA PRO A 132 13.44 -41.75 -18.67
C PRO A 132 12.67 -43.01 -18.25
N LYS A 133 13.39 -44.05 -17.84
CA LYS A 133 12.83 -45.33 -17.39
C LYS A 133 13.63 -45.85 -16.19
N LEU A 134 12.90 -46.49 -15.26
CA LEU A 134 13.51 -47.26 -14.18
C LEU A 134 13.86 -48.65 -14.71
N GLU A 135 15.09 -49.08 -14.45
CA GLU A 135 15.59 -50.35 -14.95
C GLU A 135 16.27 -51.13 -13.82
N ALA A 136 15.98 -52.43 -13.74
CA ALA A 136 16.72 -53.37 -12.91
C ALA A 136 17.80 -54.01 -13.77
N VAL A 137 19.04 -53.54 -13.63
CA VAL A 137 20.19 -54.05 -14.39
C VAL A 137 20.83 -55.19 -13.61
N SER A 138 21.04 -56.34 -14.27
CA SER A 138 21.69 -57.49 -13.66
C SER A 138 23.16 -57.19 -13.36
N GLY A 139 23.59 -57.37 -12.11
CA GLY A 139 24.97 -57.11 -11.68
C GLY A 139 25.30 -55.62 -11.47
N PHE A 140 24.29 -54.75 -11.36
CA PHE A 140 24.48 -53.35 -11.01
C PHE A 140 24.84 -53.19 -9.53
N VAL A 141 25.87 -52.39 -9.26
CA VAL A 141 26.26 -51.94 -7.93
C VAL A 141 26.13 -50.42 -7.91
N CYS A 142 25.47 -49.86 -6.91
CA CYS A 142 25.32 -48.42 -6.81
C CYS A 142 26.57 -47.76 -6.23
N ASP A 143 27.16 -46.79 -6.94
CA ASP A 143 28.38 -46.10 -6.49
C ASP A 143 28.18 -45.18 -5.26
N ILE A 144 26.92 -44.90 -4.86
CA ILE A 144 26.61 -44.05 -3.70
C ILE A 144 26.44 -44.88 -2.42
N CYS A 145 25.59 -45.92 -2.45
CA CYS A 145 25.32 -46.76 -1.27
C CYS A 145 26.09 -48.08 -1.25
N CYS A 146 26.79 -48.42 -2.34
CA CYS A 146 27.51 -49.68 -2.52
C CYS A 146 26.61 -50.94 -2.43
N GLU A 147 25.29 -50.82 -2.65
CA GLU A 147 24.36 -51.96 -2.67
C GLU A 147 24.28 -52.61 -4.06
N ASP A 148 24.15 -53.95 -4.07
CA ASP A 148 24.15 -54.81 -5.27
C ASP A 148 22.97 -55.80 -5.32
N THR A 149 21.89 -55.50 -4.58
CA THR A 149 20.72 -56.37 -4.45
C THR A 149 20.14 -56.79 -5.82
N PRO A 150 19.88 -58.09 -6.07
CA PRO A 150 19.25 -58.54 -7.31
C PRO A 150 17.89 -57.86 -7.53
N GLY A 151 17.71 -57.23 -8.69
CA GLY A 151 16.48 -56.50 -9.01
C GLY A 151 16.44 -55.05 -8.51
N LEU A 152 17.55 -54.52 -7.97
CA LEU A 152 17.66 -53.12 -7.54
C LEU A 152 17.28 -52.18 -8.68
N GLN A 153 16.22 -51.39 -8.46
CA GLN A 153 15.79 -50.40 -9.43
C GLN A 153 16.81 -49.25 -9.48
N SER A 154 17.26 -48.96 -10.68
CA SER A 154 18.23 -47.91 -10.97
C SER A 154 17.69 -46.97 -12.03
N PHE A 155 18.18 -45.74 -11.99
CA PHE A 155 17.88 -44.71 -12.97
C PHE A 155 19.18 -44.17 -13.54
N ALA A 156 19.25 -43.98 -14.85
CA ALA A 156 20.38 -43.37 -15.52
C ALA A 156 19.98 -42.02 -16.11
N MET A 157 20.74 -40.98 -15.78
CA MET A 157 20.55 -39.66 -16.37
C MET A 157 21.05 -39.61 -17.82
N LYS A 158 20.71 -38.55 -18.56
CA LYS A 158 21.18 -38.29 -19.93
C LYS A 158 22.73 -38.26 -20.06
N CYS A 159 23.44 -38.03 -18.95
CA CYS A 159 24.89 -38.08 -18.87
C CYS A 159 25.49 -39.49 -18.74
N GLY A 160 24.65 -40.52 -18.60
CA GLY A 160 25.06 -41.91 -18.44
C GLY A 160 25.31 -42.35 -16.98
N HIS A 161 25.42 -41.41 -16.04
CA HIS A 161 25.54 -41.74 -14.61
C HIS A 161 24.28 -42.42 -14.09
N ARG A 162 24.46 -43.55 -13.39
CA ARG A 162 23.38 -44.43 -12.91
C ARG A 162 23.48 -44.66 -11.41
N TYR A 163 22.39 -44.44 -10.69
CA TYR A 163 22.29 -44.71 -9.25
C TYR A 163 20.98 -45.44 -8.92
N CYS A 164 20.91 -46.06 -7.74
CA CYS A 164 19.67 -46.68 -7.29
C CYS A 164 18.60 -45.61 -6.98
N VAL A 165 17.33 -45.99 -7.06
CA VAL A 165 16.20 -45.08 -6.82
C VAL A 165 16.26 -44.48 -5.41
N GLU A 166 16.71 -45.25 -4.41
CA GLU A 166 16.76 -44.77 -3.03
C GLU A 166 17.81 -43.68 -2.81
N CYS A 167 18.99 -43.81 -3.41
CA CYS A 167 20.00 -42.75 -3.39
C CYS A 167 19.50 -41.48 -4.11
N TYR A 168 18.81 -41.62 -5.23
CA TYR A 168 18.18 -40.47 -5.89
C TYR A 168 17.12 -39.82 -5.01
N ARG A 169 16.26 -40.60 -4.34
CA ARG A 169 15.26 -40.07 -3.42
C ARG A 169 15.89 -39.31 -2.27
N HIS A 170 16.93 -39.85 -1.66
CA HIS A 170 17.65 -39.19 -0.59
C HIS A 170 18.29 -37.88 -1.08
N TYR A 171 19.00 -37.93 -2.21
CA TYR A 171 19.61 -36.76 -2.84
C TYR A 171 18.59 -35.66 -3.16
N LEU A 172 17.49 -36.01 -3.83
CA LEU A 172 16.43 -35.07 -4.20
C LEU A 172 15.73 -34.51 -2.97
N THR A 173 15.49 -35.34 -1.95
CA THR A 173 14.93 -34.87 -0.67
C THR A 173 15.84 -33.84 -0.01
N GLN A 174 17.15 -34.09 0.03
CA GLN A 174 18.12 -33.15 0.59
C GLN A 174 18.18 -31.85 -0.22
N LYS A 175 18.19 -31.91 -1.56
CA LYS A 175 18.19 -30.72 -2.42
C LYS A 175 16.91 -29.89 -2.30
N ILE A 176 15.75 -30.55 -2.34
CA ILE A 176 14.44 -29.88 -2.35
C ILE A 176 14.06 -29.39 -0.95
N ARG A 177 14.17 -30.24 0.09
CA ARG A 177 13.77 -29.87 1.46
C ARG A 177 14.87 -29.19 2.25
N GLY A 178 16.11 -29.68 2.13
CA GLY A 178 17.25 -29.18 2.91
C GLY A 178 17.80 -27.87 2.34
N GLU A 179 18.14 -27.87 1.05
CA GLU A 179 18.77 -26.71 0.39
C GLU A 179 17.75 -25.73 -0.23
N GLY A 180 16.52 -26.19 -0.53
CA GLY A 180 15.49 -25.36 -1.16
C GLY A 180 15.75 -25.08 -2.65
N GLU A 181 16.53 -25.93 -3.31
CA GLU A 181 16.89 -25.83 -4.72
C GLU A 181 15.92 -26.66 -5.59
N ALA A 182 15.38 -26.05 -6.63
CA ALA A 182 14.47 -26.70 -7.58
C ALA A 182 14.74 -26.31 -9.04
N ALA A 183 15.29 -25.12 -9.28
CA ALA A 183 15.49 -24.62 -10.64
C ALA A 183 16.62 -25.36 -11.36
N ARG A 184 17.70 -25.74 -10.66
CA ARG A 184 18.88 -26.35 -11.27
C ARG A 184 19.46 -27.51 -10.43
N ILE A 185 18.67 -28.56 -10.25
CA ILE A 185 19.16 -29.79 -9.62
C ILE A 185 20.09 -30.52 -10.60
N GLN A 186 21.38 -30.61 -10.25
CA GLN A 186 22.43 -31.23 -11.06
C GLN A 186 22.54 -32.75 -10.82
N CYS A 187 23.29 -33.43 -11.68
CA CYS A 187 23.67 -34.82 -11.51
C CYS A 187 24.44 -35.00 -10.18
N PRO A 188 24.20 -36.08 -9.41
CA PRO A 188 24.98 -36.38 -8.21
C PRO A 188 26.48 -36.68 -8.46
N ALA A 189 26.88 -36.95 -9.71
CA ALA A 189 28.26 -37.26 -10.06
C ALA A 189 29.16 -36.01 -9.96
N ASP A 190 30.37 -36.18 -9.42
CA ASP A 190 31.35 -35.11 -9.30
C ASP A 190 31.73 -34.53 -10.69
N GLY A 191 31.79 -33.20 -10.79
CA GLY A 191 32.08 -32.49 -12.04
C GLY A 191 30.99 -32.57 -13.13
N CYS A 192 29.84 -33.21 -12.88
CA CYS A 192 28.78 -33.35 -13.89
C CYS A 192 27.72 -32.23 -13.77
N GLY A 193 27.79 -31.22 -14.63
CA GLY A 193 26.85 -30.09 -14.65
C GLY A 193 25.48 -30.35 -15.28
N ARG A 194 25.08 -31.60 -15.47
CA ARG A 194 23.85 -31.96 -16.20
C ARG A 194 22.62 -31.82 -15.32
N ILE A 195 21.56 -31.20 -15.85
CA ILE A 195 20.34 -30.91 -15.08
C ILE A 195 19.34 -32.06 -15.17
N LEU A 196 18.71 -32.38 -14.05
CA LEU A 196 17.60 -33.34 -13.98
C LEU A 196 16.30 -32.69 -14.49
N ASP A 197 15.65 -33.32 -15.47
CA ASP A 197 14.36 -32.86 -16.00
C ASP A 197 13.18 -33.20 -15.07
N SER A 198 12.09 -32.44 -15.19
CA SER A 198 10.88 -32.61 -14.36
C SER A 198 10.27 -34.00 -14.47
N ARG A 199 10.24 -34.57 -15.68
CA ARG A 199 9.68 -35.91 -15.91
C ARG A 199 10.49 -37.01 -15.24
N SER A 200 11.82 -36.90 -15.24
CA SER A 200 12.71 -37.79 -14.50
C SER A 200 12.51 -37.63 -12.98
N LEU A 201 12.31 -36.41 -12.50
CA LEU A 201 12.04 -36.14 -11.08
C LEU A 201 10.73 -36.80 -10.62
N ASP A 202 9.64 -36.67 -11.39
CA ASP A 202 8.33 -37.25 -11.09
C ASP A 202 8.36 -38.79 -10.96
N LEU A 203 9.29 -39.44 -11.67
CA LEU A 203 9.48 -40.90 -11.56
C LEU A 203 10.24 -41.31 -10.29
N LEU A 204 11.05 -40.42 -9.74
CA LEU A 204 11.98 -40.72 -8.64
C LEU A 204 11.38 -40.37 -7.28
N VAL A 205 10.59 -39.30 -7.18
CA VAL A 205 10.12 -38.76 -5.90
C VAL A 205 8.68 -39.17 -5.56
N THR A 206 8.30 -38.97 -4.30
CA THR A 206 6.93 -39.11 -3.82
C THR A 206 6.09 -37.87 -4.16
N ALA A 207 4.76 -38.00 -4.21
CA ALA A 207 3.85 -36.88 -4.48
C ALA A 207 4.11 -35.65 -3.58
N GLU A 208 4.36 -35.84 -2.28
CA GLU A 208 4.69 -34.73 -1.36
C GLU A 208 5.95 -33.94 -1.74
N LEU A 209 6.95 -34.61 -2.31
CA LEU A 209 8.19 -33.97 -2.75
C LEU A 209 7.99 -33.28 -4.09
N THR A 210 7.15 -33.84 -4.96
CA THR A 210 6.72 -33.21 -6.22
C THR A 210 5.99 -31.89 -5.94
N ASP A 211 5.03 -31.86 -5.01
CA ASP A 211 4.31 -30.63 -4.65
C ASP A 211 5.27 -29.54 -4.15
N ARG A 212 6.20 -29.92 -3.27
CA ARG A 212 7.24 -29.00 -2.77
C ARG A 212 8.15 -28.51 -3.89
N TYR A 213 8.51 -29.38 -4.83
CA TYR A 213 9.31 -29.02 -5.99
C TYR A 213 8.59 -27.98 -6.87
N HIS A 214 7.30 -28.18 -7.18
CA HIS A 214 6.51 -27.22 -7.95
C HIS A 214 6.36 -25.87 -7.24
N GLU A 215 6.16 -25.88 -5.93
CA GLU A 215 6.11 -24.64 -5.13
C GLU A 215 7.43 -23.85 -5.25
N LEU A 216 8.57 -24.53 -5.14
CA LEU A 216 9.88 -23.91 -5.30
C LEU A 216 10.13 -23.40 -6.72
N LEU A 217 9.68 -24.13 -7.76
CA LEU A 217 9.74 -23.65 -9.14
C LEU A 217 8.95 -22.35 -9.32
N ASN A 218 7.71 -22.31 -8.84
CA ASN A 218 6.89 -21.10 -8.87
C ASN A 218 7.56 -19.95 -8.12
N ARG A 219 8.18 -20.24 -6.97
CA ARG A 219 8.96 -19.24 -6.21
C ARG A 219 10.09 -18.65 -7.06
N THR A 220 10.88 -19.49 -7.72
CA THR A 220 11.98 -19.02 -8.59
C THR A 220 11.47 -18.21 -9.78
N TYR A 221 10.36 -18.60 -10.40
CA TYR A 221 9.74 -17.85 -11.50
C TYR A 221 9.33 -16.43 -11.09
N VAL A 222 8.73 -16.29 -9.89
CA VAL A 222 8.34 -14.99 -9.34
C VAL A 222 9.56 -14.15 -8.97
N GLU A 223 10.59 -14.75 -8.37
CA GLU A 223 11.83 -14.05 -7.99
C GLU A 223 12.64 -13.57 -9.19
N ASP A 224 12.60 -14.29 -10.31
CA ASP A 224 13.29 -13.91 -11.55
C ASP A 224 12.63 -12.73 -12.27
N LYS A 225 11.34 -12.46 -12.00
CA LYS A 225 10.59 -11.34 -12.61
C LYS A 225 10.45 -10.17 -11.65
N ASP A 226 11.15 -9.07 -11.95
CA ASP A 226 11.08 -7.82 -11.16
C ASP A 226 9.66 -7.25 -10.98
N MET A 227 8.76 -7.54 -11.93
CA MET A 227 7.37 -7.06 -11.89
C MET A 227 6.46 -7.93 -11.03
N PHE A 228 6.92 -9.08 -10.51
CA PHE A 228 6.10 -10.03 -9.75
C PHE A 228 6.52 -10.03 -8.28
N LYS A 229 5.54 -10.13 -7.37
CA LYS A 229 5.79 -10.35 -5.93
C LYS A 229 4.73 -11.23 -5.30
N TRP A 230 5.15 -12.04 -4.34
CA TRP A 230 4.24 -12.81 -3.49
C TRP A 230 3.42 -11.90 -2.58
N CYS A 231 2.17 -12.29 -2.34
CA CYS A 231 1.37 -11.67 -1.29
C CYS A 231 2.02 -11.96 0.08
N PRO A 232 2.28 -10.94 0.93
CA PRO A 232 2.89 -11.15 2.24
C PRO A 232 1.90 -11.63 3.31
N ALA A 233 0.62 -11.82 2.97
CA ALA A 233 -0.37 -12.34 3.90
C ALA A 233 -0.04 -13.81 4.25
N PRO A 234 -0.20 -14.22 5.53
CA PRO A 234 -0.03 -15.61 5.92
C PRO A 234 -0.89 -16.54 5.06
N ASP A 235 -0.31 -17.66 4.62
CA ASP A 235 -0.96 -18.72 3.85
C ASP A 235 -1.63 -18.27 2.53
N CYS A 236 -1.27 -17.09 2.00
CA CYS A 236 -1.79 -16.61 0.73
C CYS A 236 -0.82 -16.93 -0.42
N PRO A 237 -1.16 -17.86 -1.34
CA PRO A 237 -0.26 -18.26 -2.43
C PRO A 237 -0.39 -17.37 -3.68
N ASN A 238 -1.02 -16.20 -3.55
CA ASN A 238 -1.27 -15.33 -4.70
C ASN A 238 -0.04 -14.47 -5.05
N VAL A 239 0.13 -14.19 -6.33
CA VAL A 239 1.19 -13.36 -6.89
C VAL A 239 0.59 -12.09 -7.46
N ILE A 240 1.25 -10.95 -7.24
CA ILE A 240 0.86 -9.65 -7.76
C ILE A 240 1.86 -9.24 -8.83
N GLU A 241 1.35 -8.86 -10.01
CA GLU A 241 2.12 -8.20 -11.06
C GLU A 241 1.89 -6.70 -11.02
N CYS A 242 2.98 -5.93 -10.98
CA CYS A 242 2.96 -4.47 -10.98
C CYS A 242 4.14 -3.92 -11.81
N GLY A 243 3.85 -3.05 -12.77
CA GLY A 243 4.85 -2.47 -13.69
C GLY A 243 5.67 -1.30 -13.12
N VAL A 244 5.61 -1.05 -11.81
CA VAL A 244 6.26 0.10 -11.17
C VAL A 244 7.74 -0.19 -10.96
N LYS A 245 8.59 0.71 -11.46
CA LYS A 245 10.05 0.61 -11.31
C LYS A 245 10.49 1.25 -9.99
N LYS A 246 11.63 0.79 -9.45
CA LYS A 246 12.23 1.35 -8.23
C LYS A 246 12.48 2.86 -8.29
N LYS A 247 12.70 3.41 -9.49
CA LYS A 247 12.95 4.85 -9.71
C LYS A 247 11.72 5.74 -9.48
N ASP A 248 10.52 5.15 -9.54
CA ASP A 248 9.26 5.90 -9.42
C ASP A 248 8.74 5.95 -7.98
N LEU A 249 9.39 5.25 -7.04
CA LEU A 249 8.95 5.10 -5.64
C LEU A 249 8.98 6.38 -4.81
N ASP A 250 9.65 7.42 -5.29
CA ASP A 250 9.67 8.75 -4.67
C ASP A 250 8.47 9.60 -5.11
N LYS A 251 7.90 9.32 -6.28
CA LYS A 251 6.77 10.05 -6.86
C LYS A 251 5.44 9.32 -6.71
N ILE A 252 5.51 8.00 -6.57
CA ILE A 252 4.36 7.11 -6.58
C ILE A 252 4.50 6.12 -5.43
N VAL A 253 3.41 5.90 -4.70
CA VAL A 253 3.31 4.88 -3.65
C VAL A 253 2.55 3.68 -4.20
N PRO A 254 3.24 2.57 -4.58
CA PRO A 254 2.59 1.47 -5.27
C PRO A 254 1.88 0.52 -4.34
N THR A 255 0.78 0.98 -3.77
CA THR A 255 -0.08 0.13 -2.95
C THR A 255 -0.96 -0.74 -3.85
N VAL A 256 -0.92 -2.03 -3.56
CA VAL A 256 -1.68 -3.07 -4.27
C VAL A 256 -2.55 -3.82 -3.28
N GLU A 257 -3.67 -4.36 -3.77
CA GLU A 257 -4.61 -5.14 -2.98
C GLU A 257 -4.69 -6.56 -3.55
N CYS A 258 -4.42 -7.56 -2.71
CA CYS A 258 -4.59 -8.95 -3.10
C CYS A 258 -6.07 -9.37 -3.03
N ARG A 259 -6.46 -10.43 -3.76
CA ARG A 259 -7.81 -11.03 -3.66
C ARG A 259 -8.15 -11.53 -2.25
N CYS A 260 -7.15 -11.75 -1.39
CA CYS A 260 -7.38 -12.07 0.02
C CYS A 260 -7.73 -10.85 0.90
N GLY A 261 -7.78 -9.65 0.33
CA GLY A 261 -8.04 -8.39 1.03
C GLY A 261 -6.80 -7.74 1.66
N PHE A 262 -5.62 -8.38 1.60
CA PHE A 262 -4.40 -7.79 2.15
C PHE A 262 -3.86 -6.68 1.23
N ARG A 263 -3.65 -5.49 1.82
CA ARG A 263 -3.11 -4.30 1.15
C ARG A 263 -1.69 -4.02 1.58
N PHE A 264 -0.78 -3.89 0.62
CA PHE A 264 0.64 -3.67 0.89
C PHE A 264 1.32 -2.85 -0.21
N CYS A 265 2.50 -2.33 0.10
CA CYS A 265 3.29 -1.62 -0.89
C CYS A 265 4.11 -2.61 -1.74
N PHE A 266 3.98 -2.52 -3.06
CA PHE A 266 4.81 -3.28 -3.99
C PHE A 266 6.28 -2.81 -3.96
N GLY A 267 6.56 -1.57 -3.55
CA GLY A 267 7.90 -0.98 -3.55
C GLY A 267 8.77 -1.34 -2.33
N CYS A 268 8.16 -1.69 -1.20
CA CYS A 268 8.87 -1.93 0.06
C CYS A 268 8.19 -3.03 0.89
N PRO A 269 8.82 -3.58 1.95
CA PRO A 269 8.23 -4.67 2.74
C PRO A 269 7.11 -4.23 3.70
N ASN A 270 6.76 -2.94 3.71
CA ASN A 270 5.79 -2.40 4.66
C ASN A 270 4.34 -2.59 4.14
N PRO A 271 3.35 -2.65 5.06
CA PRO A 271 1.93 -2.56 4.71
C PRO A 271 1.58 -1.25 3.98
N ASP A 272 0.32 -1.11 3.54
CA ASP A 272 -0.20 0.13 2.94
C ASP A 272 0.25 1.36 3.74
N HIS A 273 1.00 2.23 3.07
CA HIS A 273 1.59 3.42 3.65
C HIS A 273 1.29 4.70 2.85
N GLN A 274 0.20 4.69 2.07
CA GLN A 274 -0.26 5.91 1.42
C GLN A 274 -0.68 6.95 2.48
N PRO A 275 -0.33 8.24 2.31
CA PRO A 275 0.30 8.84 1.12
C PRO A 275 1.85 8.89 1.14
N ALA A 276 2.52 8.40 2.18
CA ALA A 276 3.96 8.58 2.36
C ALA A 276 4.79 7.75 1.34
N PRO A 277 5.74 8.36 0.60
CA PRO A 277 6.74 7.65 -0.21
C PRO A 277 7.56 6.63 0.57
N CYS A 278 8.03 5.57 -0.10
CA CYS A 278 8.74 4.45 0.54
C CYS A 278 9.99 4.91 1.30
N ASP A 279 10.73 5.87 0.75
CA ASP A 279 11.94 6.40 1.38
C ASP A 279 11.63 7.20 2.65
N LEU A 280 10.56 8.01 2.66
CA LEU A 280 10.12 8.72 3.86
C LEU A 280 9.66 7.76 4.96
N VAL A 281 8.96 6.69 4.59
CA VAL A 281 8.60 5.63 5.54
C VAL A 281 9.83 5.00 6.16
N LYS A 282 10.85 4.67 5.36
CA LYS A 282 12.11 4.10 5.85
C LYS A 282 12.81 5.05 6.83
N ARG A 283 12.88 6.35 6.51
CA ARG A 283 13.47 7.37 7.39
C ARG A 283 12.67 7.53 8.68
N TRP A 284 11.35 7.57 8.59
CA TRP A 284 10.45 7.70 9.75
C TRP A 284 10.60 6.54 10.72
N LEU A 285 10.55 5.29 10.21
CA LEU A 285 10.69 4.10 11.03
C LEU A 285 12.06 4.01 11.69
N LYS A 286 13.13 4.37 10.96
CA LYS A 286 14.48 4.46 11.54
C LYS A 286 14.52 5.49 12.67
N LYS A 287 13.98 6.69 12.46
CA LYS A 287 13.90 7.74 13.49
C LYS A 287 13.09 7.29 14.71
N CYS A 288 11.98 6.59 14.49
CA CYS A 288 11.17 6.03 15.57
C CYS A 288 11.96 5.00 16.40
N ALA A 289 12.79 4.18 15.77
CA ALA A 289 13.65 3.23 16.46
C ALA A 289 14.74 3.93 17.27
N ASP A 290 15.44 4.89 16.65
CA ASP A 290 16.57 5.62 17.25
C ASP A 290 16.13 6.51 18.43
N ASP A 291 14.98 7.21 18.31
CA ASP A 291 14.49 8.16 19.31
C ASP A 291 13.42 7.57 20.26
N SER A 292 13.24 6.23 20.26
CA SER A 292 12.17 5.53 20.97
C SER A 292 12.19 5.75 22.49
N GLU A 293 13.37 5.91 23.11
CA GLU A 293 13.48 6.06 24.58
C GLU A 293 12.89 7.38 25.09
N THR A 294 13.02 8.48 24.33
CA THR A 294 12.44 9.78 24.70
C THR A 294 10.94 9.82 24.42
N ALA A 295 10.48 9.09 23.40
CA ALA A 295 9.10 9.11 22.96
C ALA A 295 8.18 8.12 23.71
N ASN A 296 8.71 6.95 24.10
CA ASN A 296 8.00 5.93 24.88
C ASN A 296 7.66 6.39 26.30
N TRP A 297 8.38 7.37 26.86
CA TRP A 297 8.06 7.95 28.17
C TRP A 297 6.72 8.72 28.17
N ILE A 298 6.23 9.14 27.00
CA ILE A 298 5.04 10.01 26.85
C ILE A 298 3.76 9.22 26.48
N SER A 299 3.87 7.98 26.00
CA SER A 299 2.71 7.16 25.60
C SER A 299 2.05 6.44 26.79
N ALA A 300 1.49 7.22 27.71
CA ALA A 300 0.66 6.64 28.77
C ALA A 300 -0.69 6.16 28.20
N ASN A 301 -0.99 4.87 28.35
CA ASN A 301 -2.33 4.29 28.07
C ASN A 301 -3.43 4.86 28.97
N THR A 302 -3.02 5.60 30.01
CA THR A 302 -3.88 6.26 30.99
C THR A 302 -3.56 7.75 31.03
N LYS A 303 -4.57 8.59 30.93
CA LYS A 303 -4.48 10.05 31.01
C LYS A 303 -5.49 10.57 32.02
N GLU A 304 -5.32 11.80 32.48
CA GLU A 304 -6.26 12.45 33.41
C GLU A 304 -7.27 13.32 32.66
N CYS A 305 -8.51 13.36 33.14
CA CYS A 305 -9.52 14.26 32.60
C CYS A 305 -9.09 15.72 32.83
N PRO A 306 -9.05 16.57 31.78
CA PRO A 306 -8.62 17.97 31.91
C PRO A 306 -9.52 18.83 32.81
N LYS A 307 -10.77 18.39 33.07
CA LYS A 307 -11.74 19.13 33.91
C LYS A 307 -11.77 18.67 35.37
N CYS A 308 -11.55 17.38 35.65
CA CYS A 308 -11.76 16.83 36.99
C CYS A 308 -10.65 15.89 37.49
N SER A 309 -9.57 15.75 36.71
CA SER A 309 -8.38 14.93 37.01
C SER A 309 -8.67 13.45 37.30
N SER A 310 -9.85 12.93 36.95
CA SER A 310 -10.12 11.50 37.03
C SER A 310 -9.25 10.77 36.01
N THR A 311 -8.57 9.71 36.42
CA THR A 311 -7.82 8.81 35.52
C THR A 311 -8.77 8.13 34.53
N ILE A 312 -8.42 8.16 33.25
CA ILE A 312 -9.14 7.57 32.12
C ILE A 312 -8.18 6.65 31.36
N GLU A 313 -8.62 5.44 31.07
CA GLU A 313 -7.93 4.47 30.23
C GLU A 313 -8.54 4.45 28.83
N LYS A 314 -7.72 4.34 27.79
CA LYS A 314 -8.19 4.26 26.41
C LYS A 314 -8.72 2.86 26.09
N ASN A 315 -10.03 2.73 25.88
CA ASN A 315 -10.73 1.45 25.66
C ASN A 315 -11.29 1.25 24.24
N GLY A 316 -10.90 2.12 23.29
CA GLY A 316 -11.34 2.09 21.89
C GLY A 316 -10.41 2.87 20.98
N GLY A 317 -10.63 2.75 19.66
CA GLY A 317 -9.84 3.48 18.65
C GLY A 317 -10.20 4.97 18.54
N CYS A 318 -11.39 5.36 19.01
CA CYS A 318 -11.88 6.74 18.92
C CYS A 318 -11.06 7.69 19.82
N ASN A 319 -10.73 8.87 19.29
CA ASN A 319 -10.06 9.94 20.04
C ASN A 319 -11.03 10.92 20.71
N HIS A 320 -12.32 10.86 20.37
CA HIS A 320 -13.40 11.54 21.09
C HIS A 320 -13.66 10.82 22.41
N MET A 321 -13.34 11.45 23.54
CA MET A 321 -13.48 10.84 24.86
C MET A 321 -14.48 11.60 25.73
N THR A 322 -15.41 10.88 26.35
CA THR A 322 -16.37 11.43 27.33
C THR A 322 -16.00 10.97 28.74
N CYS A 323 -15.71 11.91 29.65
CA CYS A 323 -15.38 11.58 31.03
C CYS A 323 -16.59 10.96 31.75
N ARG A 324 -16.42 9.78 32.35
CA ARG A 324 -17.52 9.09 33.06
C ARG A 324 -18.01 9.84 34.30
N LYS A 325 -17.11 10.57 34.99
CA LYS A 325 -17.39 11.30 36.24
C LYS A 325 -18.06 12.65 36.00
N CYS A 326 -17.51 13.50 35.12
CA CYS A 326 -17.99 14.87 34.92
C CYS A 326 -18.66 15.11 33.57
N LYS A 327 -18.76 14.10 32.71
CA LYS A 327 -19.37 14.14 31.36
C LYS A 327 -18.72 15.15 30.40
N TYR A 328 -17.51 15.60 30.72
CA TYR A 328 -16.73 16.46 29.82
C TYR A 328 -16.24 15.69 28.60
N GLU A 329 -16.46 16.24 27.42
CA GLU A 329 -16.05 15.69 26.12
C GLU A 329 -14.78 16.40 25.64
N PHE A 330 -13.74 15.62 25.35
CA PHE A 330 -12.43 16.15 25.00
C PHE A 330 -11.69 15.24 24.03
N CYS A 331 -10.69 15.80 23.36
CA CYS A 331 -9.81 15.07 22.48
C CYS A 331 -8.69 14.39 23.27
N TRP A 332 -8.51 13.08 23.07
CA TRP A 332 -7.44 12.31 23.71
C TRP A 332 -6.03 12.82 23.36
N MET A 333 -5.87 13.44 22.19
CA MET A 333 -4.57 13.91 21.69
C MET A 333 -4.12 15.23 22.32
N CYS A 334 -4.92 16.28 22.16
CA CYS A 334 -4.55 17.61 22.63
C CYS A 334 -5.10 17.97 24.02
N MET A 335 -5.99 17.14 24.60
CA MET A 335 -6.75 17.44 25.83
C MET A 335 -7.69 18.65 25.71
N GLY A 336 -7.87 19.19 24.50
CA GLY A 336 -8.77 20.29 24.20
C GLY A 336 -10.24 19.89 24.16
N LEU A 337 -11.12 20.89 24.19
CA LEU A 337 -12.56 20.71 24.13
C LEU A 337 -12.99 20.09 22.78
N TRP A 338 -13.84 19.05 22.82
CA TRP A 338 -14.22 18.35 21.59
C TRP A 338 -15.07 19.21 20.65
N SER A 339 -15.96 20.05 21.17
CA SER A 339 -16.85 20.89 20.35
C SER A 339 -16.15 21.93 19.48
N GLU A 340 -14.87 22.23 19.75
CA GLU A 340 -14.05 23.12 18.91
C GLU A 340 -13.43 22.37 17.72
N HIS A 341 -13.32 21.04 17.80
CA HIS A 341 -12.76 20.22 16.72
C HIS A 341 -13.72 20.20 15.52
N GLY A 342 -13.15 20.29 14.32
CA GLY A 342 -13.91 20.39 13.07
C GLY A 342 -14.32 21.83 12.69
N THR A 343 -14.13 22.82 13.56
CA THR A 343 -14.30 24.24 13.20
C THR A 343 -13.11 24.76 12.39
N SER A 344 -13.29 25.77 11.54
CA SER A 344 -12.19 26.30 10.69
C SER A 344 -11.02 26.90 11.48
N TRP A 345 -11.27 27.42 12.68
CA TRP A 345 -10.28 28.18 13.47
C TRP A 345 -9.47 27.31 14.44
N TYR A 346 -9.95 26.13 14.84
CA TYR A 346 -9.23 25.23 15.73
C TYR A 346 -8.54 24.09 14.96
N ASN A 347 -7.21 23.99 15.09
CA ASN A 347 -6.40 23.00 14.36
C ASN A 347 -5.55 22.17 15.32
N CYS A 348 -6.06 20.99 15.70
CA CYS A 348 -5.33 20.05 16.56
C CYS A 348 -4.17 19.37 15.82
N ASN A 349 -4.26 19.15 14.51
CA ASN A 349 -3.28 18.39 13.73
C ASN A 349 -2.02 19.19 13.37
N ARG A 350 -2.14 20.51 13.19
CA ARG A 350 -1.05 21.40 12.78
C ARG A 350 -0.01 21.64 13.87
N TYR A 351 1.25 21.77 13.48
CA TYR A 351 2.33 22.18 14.40
C TYR A 351 2.66 23.67 14.23
N GLU A 352 2.36 24.46 15.26
CA GLU A 352 2.71 25.87 15.32
C GLU A 352 4.16 26.05 15.78
N GLU A 353 4.99 26.65 14.94
CA GLU A 353 6.36 26.99 15.32
C GLU A 353 6.36 28.33 16.06
N LYS A 354 6.91 28.36 17.27
CA LYS A 354 7.08 29.60 18.04
C LYS A 354 7.95 30.57 17.23
N SER A 355 7.49 31.79 17.04
CA SER A 355 8.13 32.78 16.17
C SER A 355 9.51 33.21 16.70
N GLY A 356 10.54 32.95 15.87
CA GLY A 356 11.84 33.63 15.64
C GLY A 356 12.64 34.41 16.70
N ALA A 357 12.08 34.88 17.82
CA ALA A 357 12.81 35.66 18.81
C ALA A 357 13.66 34.80 19.76
N GLU A 358 13.25 33.55 20.01
CA GLU A 358 13.90 32.63 20.95
C GLU A 358 14.82 31.60 20.27
N ALA A 359 14.83 31.50 18.94
CA ALA A 359 15.51 30.45 18.16
C ALA A 359 16.96 30.78 17.76
N ARG A 360 17.67 31.64 18.52
CA ARG A 360 19.04 32.07 18.18
C ARG A 360 20.14 31.13 18.67
N ASP A 361 19.85 30.20 19.59
CA ASP A 361 20.81 29.24 20.12
C ASP A 361 20.69 27.85 19.45
N ALA A 362 21.81 27.14 19.27
CA ALA A 362 21.84 25.76 18.76
C ALA A 362 21.06 24.81 19.67
N GLN A 363 21.06 25.07 20.98
CA GLN A 363 20.25 24.33 21.95
C GLN A 363 18.74 24.58 21.74
N ALA A 364 18.34 25.80 21.39
CA ALA A 364 16.95 26.13 21.07
C ALA A 364 16.48 25.40 19.80
N LYS A 365 17.29 25.35 18.74
CA LYS A 365 16.97 24.62 17.50
C LYS A 365 16.80 23.12 17.72
N SER A 366 17.67 22.51 18.54
CA SER A 366 17.56 21.10 18.91
C SER A 366 16.24 20.80 19.65
N ARG A 367 15.87 21.66 20.61
CA ARG A 367 14.61 21.55 21.35
C ARG A 367 13.38 21.70 20.46
N THR A 368 13.35 22.71 19.58
CA THR A 368 12.22 22.91 18.65
C THR A 368 12.09 21.74 17.67
N SER A 369 13.21 21.15 17.23
CA SER A 369 13.19 19.97 16.36
C SER A 369 12.65 18.73 17.08
N LEU A 370 12.98 18.57 18.36
CA LEU A 370 12.45 17.50 19.21
C LEU A 370 10.94 17.70 19.49
N GLU A 371 10.52 18.93 19.82
CA GLU A 371 9.10 19.28 20.03
C GLU A 371 8.27 18.98 18.78
N ARG A 372 8.76 19.38 17.60
CA ARG A 372 8.15 19.03 16.31
C ARG A 372 8.07 17.51 16.14
N TYR A 373 9.16 16.78 16.37
CA TYR A 373 9.15 15.32 16.26
C TYR A 373 8.12 14.68 17.20
N LEU A 374 8.09 15.06 18.47
CA LEU A 374 7.14 14.55 19.45
C LEU A 374 5.69 14.85 19.05
N HIS A 375 5.40 16.02 18.48
CA HIS A 375 4.07 16.35 17.97
C HIS A 375 3.57 15.35 16.92
N TYR A 376 4.39 15.07 15.91
CA TYR A 376 4.03 14.14 14.83
C TYR A 376 4.09 12.68 15.28
N TYR A 377 5.09 12.31 16.09
CA TYR A 377 5.25 10.96 16.63
C TYR A 377 4.07 10.55 17.51
N ASN A 378 3.64 11.42 18.43
CA ASN A 378 2.52 11.12 19.31
C ASN A 378 1.23 10.85 18.50
N ARG A 379 0.97 11.59 17.42
CA ARG A 379 -0.18 11.38 16.54
C ARG A 379 -0.04 10.10 15.72
N TYR A 380 1.13 9.84 15.15
CA TYR A 380 1.44 8.58 14.46
C TYR A 380 1.20 7.37 15.37
N ALA A 381 1.83 7.35 16.55
CA ALA A 381 1.76 6.24 17.51
C ALA A 381 0.33 6.06 18.04
N ASN A 382 -0.40 7.15 18.29
CA ASN A 382 -1.79 7.08 18.69
C ASN A 382 -2.68 6.46 17.61
N HIS A 383 -2.53 6.85 16.35
CA HIS A 383 -3.29 6.24 15.26
C HIS A 383 -2.87 4.79 14.99
N GLU A 384 -1.61 4.43 15.21
CA GLU A 384 -1.15 3.04 15.19
C GLU A 384 -1.84 2.20 16.27
N GLN A 385 -1.91 2.71 17.51
CA GLN A 385 -2.61 2.05 18.60
C GLN A 385 -4.11 1.95 18.32
N SER A 386 -4.74 3.06 17.89
CA SER A 386 -6.15 3.05 17.51
C SER A 386 -6.44 2.06 16.38
N ALA A 387 -5.54 1.91 15.39
CA ALA A 387 -5.69 0.92 14.32
C ALA A 387 -5.61 -0.53 14.83
N LYS A 388 -4.84 -0.80 15.89
CA LYS A 388 -4.84 -2.11 16.57
C LYS A 388 -6.19 -2.36 17.25
N LEU A 389 -6.72 -1.37 17.98
CA LEU A 389 -8.01 -1.45 18.66
C LEU A 389 -9.19 -1.59 17.68
N ASP A 390 -9.11 -0.94 16.51
CA ASP A 390 -10.13 -1.06 15.47
C ASP A 390 -10.25 -2.48 14.90
N LYS A 391 -9.15 -3.24 14.88
CA LYS A 391 -9.20 -4.66 14.51
C LYS A 391 -10.04 -5.45 15.51
N ASP A 392 -9.90 -5.17 16.80
CA ASP A 392 -10.74 -5.81 17.83
C ASP A 392 -12.20 -5.40 17.71
N ILE A 393 -12.46 -4.13 17.34
CA ILE A 393 -13.80 -3.64 17.03
C ILE A 393 -14.37 -4.38 15.81
N ALA A 394 -13.59 -4.64 14.76
CA ALA A 394 -14.04 -5.38 13.58
C ALA A 394 -14.52 -6.80 13.94
N HIS A 395 -13.74 -7.55 14.74
CA HIS A 395 -14.15 -8.87 15.22
C HIS A 395 -15.42 -8.83 16.09
N LYS A 396 -15.58 -7.79 16.93
CA LYS A 396 -16.82 -7.59 17.71
C LYS A 396 -17.99 -7.25 16.80
N THR A 397 -17.79 -6.44 15.78
CA THR A 397 -18.80 -6.05 14.80
C THR A 397 -19.30 -7.25 14.00
N GLU A 398 -18.42 -8.16 13.60
CA GLU A 398 -18.83 -9.41 12.94
C GLU A 398 -19.78 -10.24 13.81
N LYS A 399 -19.49 -10.35 15.12
CA LYS A 399 -20.41 -10.98 16.08
C LYS A 399 -21.73 -10.23 16.20
N LYS A 400 -21.70 -8.89 16.25
CA LYS A 400 -22.93 -8.05 16.25
C LYS A 400 -23.75 -8.27 14.96
N MET A 401 -23.11 -8.43 13.81
CA MET A 401 -23.78 -8.69 12.52
C MET A 401 -24.52 -10.03 12.53
N VAL A 402 -23.94 -11.09 13.08
CA VAL A 402 -24.62 -12.39 13.23
C VAL A 402 -25.80 -12.30 14.19
N GLN A 403 -25.63 -11.57 15.30
CA GLN A 403 -26.70 -11.35 16.26
C GLN A 403 -27.86 -10.53 15.69
N LEU A 404 -27.58 -9.50 14.87
CA LEU A 404 -28.59 -8.72 14.16
C LEU A 404 -29.39 -9.56 13.16
N GLN A 405 -28.74 -10.50 12.46
CA GLN A 405 -29.42 -11.44 11.58
C GLN A 405 -30.39 -12.34 12.35
N THR A 406 -29.97 -12.82 13.53
CA THR A 406 -30.76 -13.76 14.34
C THR A 406 -31.89 -13.06 15.11
N THR A 407 -31.64 -11.88 15.67
CA THR A 407 -32.54 -11.21 16.63
C THR A 407 -33.50 -10.24 15.94
N SER A 408 -33.01 -9.48 14.98
CA SER A 408 -33.79 -8.43 14.29
C SER A 408 -34.35 -8.92 12.96
N GLY A 409 -34.02 -10.15 12.54
CA GLY A 409 -34.46 -10.73 11.27
C GLY A 409 -33.84 -10.09 10.02
N MET A 410 -32.76 -9.30 10.17
CA MET A 410 -32.07 -8.69 9.04
C MET A 410 -31.41 -9.76 8.16
N SER A 411 -31.48 -9.59 6.85
CA SER A 411 -30.78 -10.46 5.90
C SER A 411 -29.26 -10.27 5.96
N TRP A 412 -28.53 -11.25 5.45
CA TRP A 412 -27.07 -11.17 5.31
C TRP A 412 -26.61 -9.94 4.51
N ILE A 413 -27.38 -9.54 3.48
CA ILE A 413 -27.09 -8.35 2.66
C ILE A 413 -27.28 -7.08 3.49
N GLU A 414 -28.31 -7.03 4.33
CA GLU A 414 -28.65 -5.83 5.09
C GLU A 414 -27.66 -5.47 6.19
N VAL A 415 -26.85 -6.42 6.66
CA VAL A 415 -25.81 -6.19 7.67
C VAL A 415 -24.43 -5.88 7.07
N GLN A 416 -24.23 -6.07 5.75
CA GLN A 416 -22.92 -5.86 5.12
C GLN A 416 -22.41 -4.41 5.25
N TYR A 417 -23.30 -3.43 5.44
CA TYR A 417 -22.89 -2.04 5.68
C TYR A 417 -21.94 -1.90 6.88
N LEU A 418 -22.09 -2.73 7.93
CA LEU A 418 -21.20 -2.70 9.11
C LEU A 418 -19.80 -3.22 8.77
N ASN A 419 -19.70 -4.24 7.93
CA ASN A 419 -18.43 -4.76 7.45
C ASN A 419 -17.74 -3.72 6.54
N SER A 420 -18.48 -3.14 5.59
CA SER A 420 -17.96 -2.05 4.73
C SER A 420 -17.52 -0.84 5.54
N ALA A 421 -18.29 -0.43 6.56
CA ALA A 421 -17.93 0.65 7.47
C ALA A 421 -16.64 0.32 8.26
N SER A 422 -16.49 -0.92 8.73
CA SER A 422 -15.31 -1.35 9.48
C SER A 422 -14.06 -1.36 8.60
N GLN A 423 -14.16 -1.85 7.37
CA GLN A 423 -13.06 -1.83 6.39
C GLN A 423 -12.67 -0.40 6.01
N ALA A 424 -13.64 0.48 5.80
CA ALA A 424 -13.40 1.90 5.53
C ALA A 424 -12.68 2.58 6.70
N LEU A 425 -13.13 2.34 7.94
CA LEU A 425 -12.50 2.86 9.16
C LEU A 425 -11.03 2.43 9.26
N GLN A 426 -10.76 1.12 9.11
CA GLN A 426 -9.40 0.58 9.18
C GLN A 426 -8.49 1.18 8.10
N THR A 427 -9.00 1.27 6.87
CA THR A 427 -8.23 1.80 5.74
C THR A 427 -7.94 3.30 5.91
N CYS A 428 -8.95 4.08 6.32
CA CYS A 428 -8.78 5.52 6.56
C CYS A 428 -7.86 5.80 7.75
N ARG A 429 -7.94 5.01 8.83
CA ARG A 429 -7.04 5.16 9.97
C ARG A 429 -5.60 4.78 9.63
N GLN A 430 -5.39 3.74 8.82
CA GLN A 430 -4.07 3.39 8.31
C GLN A 430 -3.50 4.53 7.46
N THR A 431 -4.29 5.12 6.54
CA THR A 431 -3.87 6.29 5.76
C THR A 431 -3.51 7.47 6.68
N LEU A 432 -4.39 7.80 7.63
CA LEU A 432 -4.21 8.93 8.55
C LEU A 432 -2.93 8.78 9.39
N LYS A 433 -2.62 7.58 9.89
CA LYS A 433 -1.34 7.31 10.54
C LYS A 433 -0.14 7.77 9.68
N TRP A 434 -0.13 7.41 8.40
CA TRP A 434 0.96 7.75 7.49
C TRP A 434 0.95 9.19 7.00
N THR A 435 -0.19 9.88 7.05
CA THR A 435 -0.24 11.34 6.78
C THR A 435 0.64 12.11 7.77
N TYR A 436 0.71 11.69 9.04
CA TYR A 436 1.56 12.36 10.04
C TYR A 436 3.06 12.12 9.82
N ALA A 437 3.44 10.89 9.43
CA ALA A 437 4.81 10.60 9.04
C ALA A 437 5.23 11.40 7.79
N PHE A 438 4.31 11.57 6.84
CA PHE A 438 4.52 12.39 5.65
C PHE A 438 4.65 13.88 5.98
N ALA A 439 3.69 14.44 6.73
CA ALA A 439 3.65 15.84 7.14
C ALA A 439 4.89 16.29 7.91
N PHE A 440 5.49 15.41 8.73
CA PHE A 440 6.73 15.71 9.45
C PHE A 440 7.85 16.17 8.51
N TYR A 441 7.97 15.56 7.33
CA TYR A 441 9.02 15.84 6.34
C TYR A 441 8.63 16.91 5.30
N LEU A 442 7.40 17.41 5.32
CA LEU A 442 6.96 18.47 4.41
C LEU A 442 7.50 19.84 4.85
N ALA A 443 7.94 20.63 3.88
CA ALA A 443 8.31 22.03 4.08
C ALA A 443 7.08 22.93 3.99
N LYS A 444 6.91 23.85 4.94
CA LYS A 444 5.73 24.74 4.99
C LYS A 444 5.60 25.58 3.72
N ASN A 445 4.46 25.46 3.07
CA ASN A 445 4.02 26.24 1.91
C ASN A 445 2.49 26.12 1.75
N ASN A 446 1.92 26.81 0.76
CA ASN A 446 0.46 26.80 0.52
C ASN A 446 -0.09 25.38 0.24
N LEU A 447 0.69 24.49 -0.38
CA LEU A 447 0.28 23.10 -0.64
C LEU A 447 0.24 22.29 0.66
N THR A 448 1.16 22.54 1.59
CA THR A 448 1.11 21.88 2.90
C THR A 448 -0.07 22.34 3.74
N GLU A 449 -0.49 23.61 3.62
CA GLU A 449 -1.69 24.09 4.32
C GLU A 449 -2.94 23.37 3.81
N ILE A 450 -3.08 23.25 2.49
CA ILE A 450 -4.16 22.47 1.85
C ILE A 450 -4.12 21.00 2.29
N PHE A 451 -2.94 20.38 2.31
CA PHE A 451 -2.76 19.02 2.81
C PHE A 451 -3.21 18.87 4.26
N GLU A 452 -2.83 19.81 5.14
CA GLU A 452 -3.21 19.80 6.56
C GLU A 452 -4.72 20.01 6.76
N ASP A 453 -5.38 20.81 5.92
CA ASP A 453 -6.85 20.95 5.95
C ASP A 453 -7.54 19.65 5.51
N ASN A 454 -7.06 19.03 4.42
CA ASN A 454 -7.55 17.72 3.97
C ASN A 454 -7.32 16.63 5.03
N GLN A 455 -6.18 16.67 5.72
CA GLN A 455 -5.85 15.75 6.81
C GLN A 455 -6.82 15.90 7.98
N LYS A 456 -7.12 17.14 8.38
CA LYS A 456 -8.07 17.45 9.45
C LYS A 456 -9.48 16.97 9.10
N ASP A 457 -9.94 17.22 7.88
CA ASP A 457 -11.24 16.74 7.41
C ASP A 457 -11.34 15.21 7.48
N LEU A 458 -10.30 14.51 7.05
CA LEU A 458 -10.23 13.04 7.12
C LEU A 458 -10.21 12.55 8.58
N GLU A 459 -9.41 13.18 9.44
CA GLU A 459 -9.36 12.84 10.87
C GLU A 459 -10.73 12.95 11.51
N MET A 460 -11.44 14.06 11.27
CA MET A 460 -12.78 14.24 11.82
C MET A 460 -13.78 13.22 11.26
N ALA A 461 -13.70 12.90 9.96
CA ALA A 461 -14.52 11.84 9.37
C ALA A 461 -14.26 10.46 10.00
N VAL A 462 -12.99 10.13 10.26
CA VAL A 462 -12.56 8.87 10.89
C VAL A 462 -13.07 8.77 12.32
N GLU A 463 -12.93 9.82 13.13
CA GLU A 463 -13.39 9.77 14.53
C GLU A 463 -14.93 9.71 14.62
N ASN A 464 -15.65 10.46 13.77
CA ASN A 464 -17.11 10.38 13.66
C ASN A 464 -17.59 8.98 13.27
N LEU A 465 -16.89 8.30 12.36
CA LEU A 465 -17.23 6.93 11.97
C LEU A 465 -16.86 5.92 13.07
N SER A 466 -15.72 6.12 13.75
CA SER A 466 -15.28 5.26 14.84
C SER A 466 -16.28 5.24 16.00
N GLU A 467 -16.87 6.38 16.33
CA GLU A 467 -17.87 6.50 17.41
C GLU A 467 -19.12 5.65 17.14
N MET A 468 -19.50 5.46 15.87
CA MET A 468 -20.68 4.67 15.52
C MET A 468 -20.58 3.20 15.94
N PHE A 469 -19.37 2.66 16.08
CA PHE A 469 -19.16 1.27 16.49
C PHE A 469 -19.36 1.04 17.99
N GLU A 470 -19.39 2.11 18.79
CA GLU A 470 -19.67 2.06 20.22
C GLU A 470 -21.17 1.91 20.52
N LYS A 471 -22.04 2.15 19.52
CA LYS A 471 -23.50 1.99 19.65
C LYS A 471 -23.91 0.54 19.94
N SER A 472 -24.99 0.41 20.69
CA SER A 472 -25.58 -0.89 21.08
C SER A 472 -26.28 -1.56 19.89
N ILE A 473 -26.50 -2.89 19.99
CA ILE A 473 -27.16 -3.66 18.93
C ILE A 473 -28.60 -3.18 18.67
N GLN A 474 -29.29 -2.74 19.73
CA GLN A 474 -30.65 -2.20 19.64
C GLN A 474 -30.69 -0.92 18.82
N GLU A 475 -29.73 -0.02 19.04
CA GLU A 475 -29.60 1.22 18.26
C GLU A 475 -29.23 0.92 16.80
N LEU A 476 -28.35 -0.06 16.56
CA LEU A 476 -27.92 -0.45 15.20
C LEU A 476 -29.05 -1.06 14.35
N ALA A 477 -30.13 -1.53 14.99
CA ALA A 477 -31.31 -2.01 14.28
C ALA A 477 -32.19 -0.86 13.74
N ASP A 478 -31.98 0.38 14.19
CA ASP A 478 -32.72 1.55 13.70
C ASP A 478 -32.31 1.87 12.24
N PRO A 479 -33.27 1.88 11.29
CA PRO A 479 -33.01 2.26 9.90
C PRO A 479 -32.35 3.62 9.74
N LYS A 480 -32.63 4.60 10.62
CA LYS A 480 -32.02 5.93 10.55
C LYS A 480 -30.52 5.87 10.86
N LEU A 481 -30.12 5.09 11.87
CA LEU A 481 -28.73 4.93 12.23
C LEU A 481 -27.95 4.16 11.15
N LYS A 482 -28.60 3.18 10.49
CA LYS A 482 -28.03 2.50 9.33
C LYS A 482 -27.67 3.47 8.21
N VAL A 483 -28.59 4.38 7.84
CA VAL A 483 -28.33 5.40 6.80
C VAL A 483 -27.19 6.33 7.24
N ASP A 484 -27.20 6.80 8.49
CA ASP A 484 -26.12 7.66 9.00
C ASP A 484 -24.74 6.96 8.96
N ILE A 485 -24.65 5.68 9.33
CA ILE A 485 -23.40 4.91 9.23
C ILE A 485 -22.94 4.80 7.77
N MET A 486 -23.85 4.55 6.83
CA MET A 486 -23.53 4.47 5.40
C MET A 486 -23.03 5.81 4.86
N ASP A 487 -23.68 6.92 5.25
CA ASP A 487 -23.29 8.27 4.85
C ASP A 487 -21.92 8.66 5.42
N LYS A 488 -21.67 8.39 6.71
CA LYS A 488 -20.36 8.61 7.34
C LYS A 488 -19.27 7.75 6.69
N THR A 489 -19.58 6.50 6.34
CA THR A 489 -18.66 5.60 5.63
C THR A 489 -18.30 6.16 4.25
N SER A 490 -19.29 6.59 3.48
CA SER A 490 -19.11 7.21 2.17
C SER A 490 -18.29 8.50 2.28
N TYR A 491 -18.61 9.35 3.26
CA TYR A 491 -17.88 10.60 3.51
C TYR A 491 -16.41 10.36 3.88
N CYS A 492 -16.15 9.40 4.77
CA CYS A 492 -14.79 9.04 5.18
C CYS A 492 -13.95 8.55 3.99
N ASN A 493 -14.52 7.67 3.15
CA ASN A 493 -13.85 7.21 1.93
C ASN A 493 -13.59 8.35 0.94
N LYS A 494 -14.56 9.26 0.74
CA LYS A 494 -14.40 10.43 -0.14
C LYS A 494 -13.26 11.33 0.35
N ARG A 495 -13.21 11.65 1.65
CA ARG A 495 -12.13 12.48 2.22
C ARG A 495 -10.76 11.82 2.10
N ARG A 496 -10.69 10.49 2.28
CA ARG A 496 -9.47 9.73 2.04
C ARG A 496 -9.03 9.85 0.58
N VAL A 497 -9.93 9.66 -0.38
CA VAL A 497 -9.62 9.74 -1.81
C VAL A 497 -9.13 11.15 -2.18
N ILE A 498 -9.81 12.20 -1.74
CA ILE A 498 -9.40 13.59 -1.99
C ILE A 498 -7.97 13.85 -1.49
N LEU A 499 -7.67 13.44 -0.25
CA LEU A 499 -6.32 13.59 0.32
C LEU A 499 -5.28 12.83 -0.49
N LEU A 500 -5.58 11.60 -0.90
CA LEU A 500 -4.66 10.77 -1.67
C LEU A 500 -4.43 11.28 -3.10
N GLU A 501 -5.48 11.76 -3.77
CA GLU A 501 -5.40 12.33 -5.12
C GLU A 501 -4.58 13.61 -5.12
N ASP A 502 -4.89 14.56 -4.23
CA ASP A 502 -4.12 15.80 -4.12
C ASP A 502 -2.64 15.52 -3.80
N THR A 503 -2.37 14.61 -2.85
CA THR A 503 -1.00 14.27 -2.51
C THR A 503 -0.27 13.57 -3.67
N ALA A 504 -0.92 12.65 -4.37
CA ALA A 504 -0.33 11.93 -5.50
C ALA A 504 -0.04 12.87 -6.68
N ASP A 505 -0.93 13.80 -6.98
CA ASP A 505 -0.74 14.81 -8.03
C ASP A 505 0.44 15.73 -7.71
N ASN A 506 0.58 16.14 -6.44
CA ASN A 506 1.69 16.98 -6.02
C ASN A 506 3.02 16.22 -5.99
N LEU A 507 3.03 14.93 -5.62
CA LEU A 507 4.22 14.07 -5.72
C LEU A 507 4.64 13.82 -7.18
N ALA A 508 3.67 13.59 -8.08
CA ALA A 508 3.94 13.39 -9.50
C ALA A 508 4.57 14.64 -10.16
N LYS A 509 4.13 15.84 -9.75
CA LYS A 509 4.68 17.13 -10.18
C LYS A 509 6.02 17.48 -9.50
N GLY A 510 6.42 16.75 -8.46
CA GLY A 510 7.61 17.04 -7.67
C GLY A 510 7.46 18.19 -6.66
N ASN A 511 6.24 18.68 -6.46
CA ASN A 511 5.92 19.81 -5.58
C ASN A 511 5.90 19.44 -4.09
N SER A 512 5.60 18.17 -3.79
CA SER A 512 5.61 17.62 -2.42
C SER A 512 6.81 16.70 -2.16
N SER A 513 7.81 16.72 -3.05
CA SER A 513 9.09 16.07 -2.78
C SER A 513 9.77 16.82 -1.64
N PRO A 514 10.24 16.14 -0.58
CA PRO A 514 11.03 16.79 0.44
C PRO A 514 12.23 17.47 -0.24
N PRO A 515 12.62 18.70 0.17
CA PRO A 515 13.82 19.32 -0.36
C PRO A 515 14.99 18.33 -0.20
N ALA A 516 15.86 18.24 -1.20
CA ALA A 516 17.04 17.36 -1.23
C ALA A 516 18.07 17.65 -0.11
N LEU A 517 17.69 18.39 0.93
CA LEU A 517 18.51 19.02 1.94
C LEU A 517 18.17 18.52 3.36
N LEU A 518 18.26 17.20 3.57
CA LEU A 518 18.68 16.63 4.86
C LEU A 518 19.55 15.37 4.64
N THR A 519 20.23 15.28 3.49
CA THR A 519 21.23 14.24 3.18
C THR A 519 22.59 14.49 3.83
N ARG A 520 22.70 15.50 4.70
CA ARG A 520 23.89 15.77 5.50
C ARG A 520 23.48 16.13 6.93
N ALA A 521 23.55 15.14 7.80
CA ALA A 521 23.96 15.34 9.18
C ALA A 521 25.33 14.62 9.34
N PRO A 522 26.23 15.12 10.20
CA PRO A 522 27.67 14.85 10.18
C PRO A 522 28.07 13.39 10.31
#